data_AF-A0A239FDA1-F1
#
_entry.id   AF-A0A239FDA1-F1
#
_cell.length_a   1.000
_cell.length_b   1.000
_cell.length_c   1.000
_cell.angle_alpha   90.00
_cell.angle_beta   90.00
_cell.angle_gamma   90.00
#
_symmetry.space_group_name_H-M   'P 1'
#
loop_
_entity.id
_entity.type
_entity.pdbx_description
1 polymer ?
#
loop_
_entity_poly.entity_id
_entity_poly.type
_entity_poly.pdbx_seq_one_letter_code
_entity_poly.pdbx_strand_id
1 'polypeptide(L)'
;MEPSAGDRFLRLLIEHTDDPVLLEATVRAARGRSELVAALPEEETRRHTRALVHGVLAALEDGRPSEEVLAAAERLGSDRARQGVPVAAFLDGFQAGRAHLVRALVADGRRMGVPDAALLDGVTRIDEITTALVRRMVHAHRVAELEMARTVREGRLQMLRQLLHGESVPVLAPLDPRAAYHCVVSDVSDPAVAGRLESALTAAGPGLCGLVDGRLAALVARLPGPRAPVAGPPGPLLVAAPPARPGEIAPMYALGRRALRAGAAAGLTGMRELADLALLTATEAEPELGGLLAGTLLPGLDPGEPFHRDLAETALAYLDHGGRIEPTAAALHVHGNTVKYRIRRFQELAGRPLLAPGAGAAVSRSANWWWALHRWLARSGA
;
A
#
# COMPACT_ATOMS: atom_id res chain seq x y z
N MET A 1 -58.07 3.26 -37.16
CA MET A 1 -57.31 4.35 -36.48
C MET A 1 -56.00 4.50 -37.22
N GLU A 2 -55.74 5.68 -37.79
CA GLU A 2 -54.41 6.02 -38.29
C GLU A 2 -53.41 5.92 -37.13
N PRO A 3 -52.28 5.19 -37.28
CA PRO A 3 -51.24 5.18 -36.26
C PRO A 3 -50.73 6.60 -36.02
N SER A 4 -50.43 6.94 -34.77
CA SER A 4 -49.98 8.29 -34.42
C SER A 4 -48.69 8.63 -35.20
N ALA A 5 -48.41 9.91 -35.41
CA ALA A 5 -47.15 10.32 -36.03
C ALA A 5 -45.91 9.80 -35.25
N GLY A 6 -46.05 9.63 -33.93
CA GLY A 6 -45.06 8.99 -33.06
C GLY A 6 -44.91 7.49 -33.33
N ASP A 7 -46.00 6.77 -33.59
CA ASP A 7 -45.99 5.33 -33.92
C ASP A 7 -45.25 5.07 -35.23
N ARG A 8 -45.33 6.02 -36.18
CA ARG A 8 -44.62 5.93 -37.46
C ARG A 8 -43.11 6.02 -37.28
N PHE A 9 -42.63 6.89 -36.38
CA PHE A 9 -41.21 6.97 -36.04
C PHE A 9 -40.72 5.75 -35.24
N LEU A 10 -41.53 5.25 -34.30
CA LEU A 10 -41.27 4.01 -33.56
C LEU A 10 -41.14 2.80 -34.49
N ARG A 11 -42.02 2.65 -35.48
CA ARG A 11 -41.88 1.58 -36.48
C ARG A 11 -40.60 1.69 -37.30
N LEU A 12 -40.20 2.91 -37.68
CA LEU A 12 -38.95 3.12 -38.41
C LEU A 12 -37.71 2.72 -37.60
N LEU A 13 -37.74 3.05 -36.31
CA LEU A 13 -36.71 2.65 -35.35
C LEU A 13 -36.58 1.12 -35.29
N ILE A 14 -37.71 0.40 -35.25
CA ILE A 14 -37.76 -1.08 -35.22
C ILE A 14 -37.26 -1.67 -36.53
N GLU A 15 -37.67 -1.13 -37.68
CA GLU A 15 -37.23 -1.61 -39.01
C GLU A 15 -35.72 -1.41 -39.25
N HIS A 16 -35.12 -0.36 -38.70
CA HIS A 16 -33.69 -0.06 -38.87
C HIS A 16 -32.78 -0.77 -37.86
N THR A 17 -33.32 -1.41 -36.83
CA THR A 17 -32.56 -2.18 -35.83
C THR A 17 -31.69 -3.26 -36.46
N ASP A 18 -32.25 -3.94 -37.45
CA ASP A 18 -31.64 -5.07 -38.13
C ASP A 18 -30.93 -4.63 -39.43
N ASP A 19 -30.87 -3.32 -39.72
CA ASP A 19 -30.09 -2.82 -40.85
C ASP A 19 -28.58 -3.01 -40.56
N PRO A 20 -27.92 -3.97 -41.22
CA PRO A 20 -26.51 -4.22 -40.98
C PRO A 20 -25.66 -3.01 -41.35
N VAL A 21 -26.07 -2.19 -42.34
CA VAL A 21 -25.31 -1.03 -42.78
C VAL A 21 -25.31 0.05 -41.70
N LEU A 22 -26.45 0.32 -41.08
CA LEU A 22 -26.57 1.29 -39.99
C LEU A 22 -25.80 0.84 -38.74
N LEU A 23 -25.89 -0.44 -38.38
CA LEU A 23 -25.12 -0.99 -37.26
C LEU A 23 -23.62 -0.88 -37.50
N GLU A 24 -23.12 -1.26 -38.68
CA GLU A 24 -21.70 -1.14 -39.03
C GLU A 24 -21.22 0.32 -39.01
N ALA A 25 -22.02 1.25 -39.54
CA ALA A 25 -21.69 2.67 -39.52
C ALA A 25 -21.65 3.24 -38.10
N THR A 26 -22.55 2.77 -37.22
CA THR A 26 -22.57 3.11 -35.79
C THR A 26 -21.33 2.59 -35.06
N VAL A 27 -20.95 1.33 -35.31
CA VAL A 27 -19.74 0.72 -34.76
C VAL A 27 -18.50 1.48 -35.22
N ARG A 28 -18.43 1.85 -36.50
CA ARG A 28 -17.34 2.66 -37.06
C ARG A 28 -17.28 4.04 -36.43
N ALA A 29 -18.41 4.71 -36.23
CA ALA A 29 -18.47 6.01 -35.56
C ALA A 29 -17.96 5.92 -34.11
N ALA A 30 -18.36 4.89 -33.37
CA ALA A 30 -17.91 4.67 -32.01
C ALA A 30 -16.39 4.43 -31.92
N ARG A 31 -15.86 3.55 -32.79
CA ARG A 31 -14.43 3.24 -32.85
C ARG A 31 -13.60 4.43 -33.36
N GLY A 32 -14.11 5.17 -34.34
CA GLY A 32 -13.42 6.33 -34.92
C GLY A 32 -13.23 7.50 -33.96
N ARG A 33 -13.98 7.56 -32.85
CA ARG A 33 -13.85 8.62 -31.85
C ARG A 33 -12.89 8.29 -30.71
N SER A 34 -12.59 7.01 -30.50
CA SER A 34 -11.79 6.54 -29.36
C SER A 34 -10.80 5.47 -29.80
N GLU A 35 -9.51 5.82 -29.82
CA GLU A 35 -8.42 4.92 -30.20
C GLU A 35 -8.39 3.66 -29.33
N LEU A 36 -8.67 3.81 -28.03
CA LEU A 36 -8.72 2.68 -27.09
C LEU A 36 -9.89 1.75 -27.37
N VAL A 37 -11.04 2.26 -27.82
CA VAL A 37 -12.16 1.43 -28.27
C VAL A 37 -11.87 0.80 -29.63
N ALA A 38 -11.16 1.51 -30.52
CA ALA A 38 -10.72 0.99 -31.81
C ALA A 38 -9.70 -0.16 -31.68
N ALA A 39 -8.89 -0.16 -30.63
CA ALA A 39 -7.93 -1.23 -30.35
C ALA A 39 -8.59 -2.56 -29.94
N LEU A 40 -9.84 -2.53 -29.48
CA LEU A 40 -10.58 -3.74 -29.10
C LEU A 40 -11.05 -4.53 -30.33
N PRO A 41 -11.31 -5.85 -30.19
CA PRO A 41 -11.93 -6.65 -31.24
C PRO A 41 -13.24 -6.01 -31.73
N GLU A 42 -13.34 -5.82 -33.04
CA GLU A 42 -14.49 -5.14 -33.64
C GLU A 42 -15.81 -5.87 -33.38
N GLU A 43 -15.79 -7.21 -33.44
CA GLU A 43 -16.95 -8.06 -33.16
C GLU A 43 -17.53 -7.82 -31.76
N GLU A 44 -16.68 -7.50 -30.80
CA GLU A 44 -17.13 -7.21 -29.44
C GLU A 44 -17.87 -5.87 -29.36
N THR A 45 -17.38 -4.86 -30.08
CA THR A 45 -18.08 -3.57 -30.18
C THR A 45 -19.41 -3.74 -30.89
N ARG A 46 -19.43 -4.51 -31.99
CA ARG A 46 -20.65 -4.85 -32.75
C ARG A 46 -21.70 -5.54 -31.88
N ARG A 47 -21.30 -6.57 -31.13
CA ARG A 47 -22.20 -7.31 -30.23
C ARG A 47 -22.84 -6.39 -29.18
N HIS A 48 -22.05 -5.52 -28.56
CA HIS A 48 -22.56 -4.59 -27.54
C HIS A 48 -23.44 -3.49 -28.14
N THR A 49 -23.06 -2.91 -29.29
CA THR A 49 -23.89 -1.94 -30.01
C THR A 49 -25.25 -2.55 -30.36
N ARG A 50 -25.27 -3.75 -30.94
CA ARG A 50 -26.52 -4.46 -31.29
C ARG A 50 -27.41 -4.65 -30.05
N ALA A 51 -26.85 -5.19 -28.96
CA ALA A 51 -27.60 -5.43 -27.72
C ALA A 51 -28.23 -4.14 -27.15
N LEU A 52 -27.50 -3.02 -27.17
CA LEU A 52 -28.01 -1.75 -26.66
C LEU A 52 -29.06 -1.13 -27.57
N VAL A 53 -28.89 -1.22 -28.90
CA VAL A 53 -29.89 -0.72 -29.86
C VAL A 53 -31.21 -1.48 -29.68
N HIS A 54 -31.19 -2.83 -29.70
CA HIS A 54 -32.40 -3.62 -29.43
C HIS A 54 -33.02 -3.26 -28.07
N GLY A 55 -32.18 -3.05 -27.06
CA GLY A 55 -32.64 -2.70 -25.73
C GLY A 55 -33.31 -1.32 -25.64
N VAL A 56 -32.78 -0.31 -26.34
CA VAL A 56 -33.40 1.02 -26.42
C VAL A 56 -34.75 0.95 -27.11
N LEU A 57 -34.88 0.12 -28.13
CA LEU A 57 -36.13 -0.03 -28.89
C LEU A 57 -37.24 -0.68 -28.06
N ALA A 58 -36.92 -1.79 -27.39
CA ALA A 58 -37.85 -2.41 -26.45
C ALA A 58 -38.27 -1.41 -25.34
N ALA A 59 -37.31 -0.62 -24.85
CA ALA A 59 -37.58 0.41 -23.84
C ALA A 59 -38.48 1.55 -24.34
N LEU A 60 -38.47 1.84 -25.64
CA LEU A 60 -39.34 2.83 -26.25
C LEU A 60 -40.78 2.34 -26.40
N GLU A 61 -40.99 1.03 -26.60
CA GLU A 61 -42.31 0.40 -26.62
C GLU A 61 -42.90 0.32 -25.21
N ASP A 62 -42.10 -0.12 -24.23
CA ASP A 62 -42.53 -0.35 -22.85
C ASP A 62 -42.50 0.92 -21.96
N GLY A 63 -41.95 2.02 -22.48
CA GLY A 63 -41.79 3.30 -21.77
C GLY A 63 -40.68 3.34 -20.72
N ARG A 64 -39.94 2.24 -20.51
CA ARG A 64 -38.77 2.17 -19.62
C ARG A 64 -37.81 1.05 -20.04
N PRO A 65 -36.50 1.16 -19.72
CA PRO A 65 -35.56 0.07 -19.92
C PRO A 65 -35.96 -1.18 -19.12
N SER A 66 -35.90 -2.34 -19.75
CA SER A 66 -36.03 -3.63 -19.04
C SER A 66 -34.78 -3.93 -18.23
N GLU A 67 -34.91 -4.82 -17.23
CA GLU A 67 -33.76 -5.26 -16.42
C GLU A 67 -32.67 -5.94 -17.27
N GLU A 68 -33.04 -6.63 -18.36
CA GLU A 68 -32.07 -7.26 -19.26
C GLU A 68 -31.18 -6.22 -19.96
N VAL A 69 -31.77 -5.10 -20.38
CA VAL A 69 -31.05 -4.00 -21.06
C VAL A 69 -30.18 -3.25 -20.07
N LEU A 70 -30.67 -3.02 -18.86
CA LEU A 70 -29.88 -2.44 -17.77
C LEU A 70 -28.68 -3.34 -17.44
N ALA A 71 -28.88 -4.65 -17.33
CA ALA A 71 -27.80 -5.61 -17.11
C ALA A 71 -26.81 -5.67 -18.29
N ALA A 72 -27.28 -5.50 -19.54
CA ALA A 72 -26.39 -5.40 -20.71
C ALA A 72 -25.52 -4.13 -20.67
N ALA A 73 -26.09 -3.01 -20.24
CA ALA A 73 -25.37 -1.76 -20.02
C ALA A 73 -24.33 -1.91 -18.89
N GLU A 74 -24.66 -2.58 -17.80
CA GLU A 74 -23.72 -2.89 -16.72
C GLU A 74 -22.56 -3.77 -17.20
N ARG A 75 -22.85 -4.86 -17.92
CA ARG A 75 -21.82 -5.73 -18.50
C ARG A 75 -20.86 -4.97 -19.40
N LEU A 76 -21.37 -4.12 -20.29
CA LEU A 76 -20.50 -3.28 -21.15
C LEU A 76 -19.59 -2.36 -20.32
N GLY A 77 -20.14 -1.70 -19.29
CA GLY A 77 -19.36 -0.85 -18.39
C GLY A 77 -18.23 -1.61 -17.69
N SER A 78 -18.55 -2.76 -17.10
CA SER A 78 -17.55 -3.61 -16.42
C SER A 78 -16.51 -4.20 -17.37
N ASP A 79 -16.91 -4.65 -18.57
CA ASP A 79 -15.97 -5.21 -19.54
C ASP A 79 -14.98 -4.15 -20.03
N ARG A 80 -15.44 -2.91 -20.26
CA ARG A 80 -14.56 -1.79 -20.63
C ARG A 80 -13.55 -1.46 -19.54
N ALA A 81 -13.94 -1.53 -18.26
CA ALA A 81 -12.99 -1.39 -17.15
C ALA A 81 -11.96 -2.53 -17.13
N ARG A 82 -12.40 -3.79 -17.29
CA ARG A 82 -11.51 -4.97 -17.32
C ARG A 82 -10.54 -4.98 -18.49
N GLN A 83 -10.92 -4.35 -19.60
CA GLN A 83 -10.08 -4.16 -20.78
C GLN A 83 -9.13 -2.96 -20.66
N GLY A 84 -9.16 -2.23 -19.54
CA GLY A 84 -8.31 -1.08 -19.31
C GLY A 84 -8.70 0.18 -20.09
N VAL A 85 -9.95 0.28 -20.57
CA VAL A 85 -10.46 1.48 -21.23
C VAL A 85 -10.95 2.48 -20.18
N PRO A 86 -10.38 3.69 -20.09
CA PRO A 86 -10.85 4.73 -19.18
C PRO A 86 -12.29 5.13 -19.48
N VAL A 87 -13.06 5.47 -18.44
CA VAL A 87 -14.48 5.83 -18.59
C VAL A 87 -14.71 6.95 -19.61
N ALA A 88 -13.82 7.94 -19.69
CA ALA A 88 -13.91 9.04 -20.65
C ALA A 88 -13.81 8.53 -22.09
N ALA A 89 -12.78 7.74 -22.41
CA ALA A 89 -12.56 7.18 -23.75
C ALA A 89 -13.67 6.20 -24.15
N PHE A 90 -14.23 5.46 -23.19
CA PHE A 90 -15.40 4.63 -23.40
C PHE A 90 -16.63 5.48 -23.75
N LEU A 91 -16.92 6.52 -22.95
CA LEU A 91 -18.07 7.40 -23.19
C LEU A 91 -17.94 8.18 -24.50
N ASP A 92 -16.73 8.60 -24.91
CA ASP A 92 -16.51 9.26 -26.19
C ASP A 92 -16.94 8.37 -27.37
N GLY A 93 -16.56 7.08 -27.33
CA GLY A 93 -16.99 6.11 -28.35
C GLY A 93 -18.49 5.85 -28.29
N PHE A 94 -19.06 5.66 -27.10
CA PHE A 94 -20.49 5.43 -26.93
C PHE A 94 -21.32 6.61 -27.46
N GLN A 95 -20.95 7.85 -27.11
CA GLN A 95 -21.65 9.06 -27.54
C GLN A 95 -21.51 9.30 -29.04
N ALA A 96 -20.37 8.98 -29.65
CA ALA A 96 -20.20 9.05 -31.09
C ALA A 96 -21.11 8.08 -31.85
N GLY A 97 -21.21 6.83 -31.37
CA GLY A 97 -22.15 5.84 -31.90
C GLY A 97 -23.60 6.31 -31.77
N ARG A 98 -24.01 6.75 -30.57
CA ARG A 98 -25.34 7.31 -30.31
C ARG A 98 -25.67 8.47 -31.24
N ALA A 99 -24.77 9.45 -31.35
CA ALA A 99 -24.98 10.62 -32.18
C ALA A 99 -25.08 10.27 -33.67
N HIS A 100 -24.33 9.26 -34.12
CA HIS A 100 -24.46 8.74 -35.48
C HIS A 100 -25.84 8.11 -35.71
N LEU A 101 -26.25 7.20 -34.83
CA LEU A 101 -27.55 6.52 -34.90
C LEU A 101 -28.72 7.52 -34.91
N VAL A 102 -28.74 8.46 -33.96
CA VAL A 102 -29.79 9.50 -33.88
C VAL A 102 -29.85 10.35 -35.15
N ARG A 103 -28.70 10.75 -35.72
CA ARG A 103 -28.67 11.53 -36.97
C ARG A 103 -29.24 10.76 -38.16
N ALA A 104 -28.92 9.47 -38.28
CA ALA A 104 -29.45 8.64 -39.36
C ALA A 104 -30.98 8.51 -39.26
N LEU A 105 -31.48 8.19 -38.06
CA LEU A 105 -32.91 8.04 -37.81
C LEU A 105 -33.72 9.32 -38.07
N VAL A 106 -33.20 10.48 -37.66
CA VAL A 106 -33.83 11.78 -37.93
C VAL A 106 -33.86 12.08 -39.43
N ALA A 107 -32.76 11.80 -40.16
CA ALA A 107 -32.71 12.00 -41.60
C ALA A 107 -33.75 11.12 -42.32
N ASP A 108 -33.89 9.87 -41.89
CA ASP A 108 -34.80 8.90 -42.49
C ASP A 108 -36.27 9.22 -42.20
N GLY A 109 -36.57 9.58 -40.96
CA GLY A 109 -37.91 10.07 -40.59
C GLY A 109 -38.35 11.27 -41.43
N ARG A 110 -37.44 12.23 -41.68
CA ARG A 110 -37.73 13.37 -42.56
C ARG A 110 -37.99 12.97 -44.01
N ARG A 111 -37.20 12.05 -44.57
CA ARG A 111 -37.41 11.53 -45.94
C ARG A 111 -38.78 10.90 -46.11
N MET A 112 -39.34 10.33 -45.04
CA MET A 112 -40.63 9.66 -45.03
C MET A 112 -41.79 10.55 -44.55
N GLY A 113 -41.55 11.85 -44.36
CA GLY A 113 -42.58 12.83 -43.98
C GLY A 113 -43.07 12.72 -42.54
N VAL A 114 -42.24 12.18 -41.62
CA VAL A 114 -42.54 12.24 -40.18
C VAL A 114 -42.43 13.70 -39.70
N PRO A 115 -43.45 14.26 -39.01
CA PRO A 115 -43.41 15.62 -38.50
C PRO A 115 -42.26 15.87 -37.51
N ASP A 116 -41.64 17.05 -37.55
CA ASP A 116 -40.51 17.41 -36.67
C ASP A 116 -40.85 17.30 -35.17
N ALA A 117 -42.09 17.57 -34.77
CA ALA A 117 -42.54 17.40 -33.39
C ALA A 117 -42.42 15.92 -32.92
N ALA A 118 -42.83 14.97 -33.77
CA ALA A 118 -42.74 13.55 -33.47
C ALA A 118 -41.28 13.07 -33.43
N LEU A 119 -40.41 13.63 -34.28
CA LEU A 119 -38.97 13.35 -34.24
C LEU A 119 -38.34 13.87 -32.94
N LEU A 120 -38.69 15.08 -32.51
CA LEU A 120 -38.19 15.67 -31.27
C LEU A 120 -38.62 14.85 -30.04
N ASP A 121 -39.90 14.45 -29.98
CA ASP A 121 -40.41 13.60 -28.91
C ASP A 121 -39.67 12.25 -28.86
N GLY A 122 -39.45 11.64 -30.03
CA GLY A 122 -38.71 10.38 -30.15
C GLY A 122 -37.25 10.50 -29.70
N VAL A 123 -36.54 11.56 -30.14
CA VAL A 123 -35.16 11.82 -29.71
C VAL A 123 -35.08 12.09 -28.20
N THR A 124 -36.05 12.80 -27.64
CA THR A 124 -36.11 13.08 -26.19
C THR A 124 -36.27 11.78 -25.40
N ARG A 125 -37.17 10.88 -25.81
CA ARG A 125 -37.31 9.56 -25.19
C ARG A 125 -36.05 8.70 -25.31
N ILE A 126 -35.38 8.71 -26.47
CA ILE A 126 -34.10 8.02 -26.66
C ILE A 126 -33.05 8.59 -25.70
N ASP A 127 -33.00 9.92 -25.50
CA ASP A 127 -32.07 10.56 -24.58
C ASP A 127 -32.32 10.18 -23.12
N GLU A 128 -33.59 10.13 -22.69
CA GLU A 128 -33.98 9.67 -21.35
C GLU A 128 -33.54 8.22 -21.08
N ILE A 129 -33.85 7.31 -22.02
CA ILE A 129 -33.44 5.89 -21.97
C ILE A 129 -31.92 5.78 -21.94
N THR A 130 -31.23 6.45 -22.87
CA THR A 130 -29.77 6.39 -22.97
C THR A 130 -29.11 6.97 -21.71
N THR A 131 -29.67 8.02 -21.12
CA THR A 131 -29.18 8.58 -19.86
C THR A 131 -29.29 7.59 -18.71
N ALA A 132 -30.35 6.76 -18.67
CA ALA A 132 -30.43 5.66 -17.71
C ALA A 132 -29.34 4.60 -17.96
N LEU A 133 -29.10 4.22 -19.22
CA LEU A 133 -28.06 3.23 -19.57
C LEU A 133 -26.64 3.73 -19.26
N VAL A 134 -26.33 4.99 -19.60
CA VAL A 134 -25.02 5.60 -19.32
C VAL A 134 -24.73 5.62 -17.82
N ARG A 135 -25.73 5.92 -16.98
CA ARG A 135 -25.56 5.88 -15.52
C ARG A 135 -25.19 4.48 -15.03
N ARG A 136 -25.83 3.42 -15.55
CA ARG A 136 -25.50 2.03 -15.23
C ARG A 136 -24.10 1.64 -15.73
N MET A 137 -23.76 1.99 -16.96
CA MET A 137 -22.43 1.77 -17.54
C MET A 137 -21.31 2.40 -16.72
N VAL A 138 -21.44 3.68 -16.35
CA VAL A 138 -20.44 4.40 -15.57
C VAL A 138 -20.31 3.83 -14.17
N HIS A 139 -21.42 3.48 -13.54
CA HIS A 139 -21.39 2.86 -12.22
C HIS A 139 -20.67 1.51 -12.26
N ALA A 140 -21.06 0.62 -13.18
CA ALA A 140 -20.48 -0.71 -13.33
C ALA A 140 -18.99 -0.67 -13.74
N HIS A 141 -18.59 0.34 -14.54
CA HIS A 141 -17.19 0.60 -14.88
C HIS A 141 -16.37 0.94 -13.63
N ARG A 142 -16.82 1.90 -12.82
CA ARG A 142 -16.13 2.30 -11.59
C ARG A 142 -16.05 1.18 -10.57
N VAL A 143 -17.12 0.40 -10.41
CA VAL A 143 -17.14 -0.76 -9.50
C VAL A 143 -16.09 -1.78 -9.95
N ALA A 144 -16.06 -2.14 -11.24
CA ALA A 144 -15.09 -3.10 -11.77
C ALA A 144 -13.64 -2.58 -11.66
N GLU A 145 -13.40 -1.29 -11.91
CA GLU A 145 -12.07 -0.66 -11.72
C GLU A 145 -11.60 -0.76 -10.26
N LEU A 146 -12.48 -0.48 -9.30
CA LEU A 146 -12.18 -0.60 -7.86
C LEU A 146 -11.92 -2.05 -7.44
N GLU A 147 -12.71 -3.00 -7.95
CA GLU A 147 -12.52 -4.43 -7.69
C GLU A 147 -11.15 -4.90 -8.20
N MET A 148 -10.79 -4.55 -9.44
CA MET A 148 -9.48 -4.88 -10.00
C MET A 148 -8.33 -4.27 -9.20
N ALA A 149 -8.46 -3.00 -8.79
CA ALA A 149 -7.46 -2.35 -7.94
C ALA A 149 -7.29 -3.08 -6.59
N ARG A 150 -8.40 -3.53 -5.98
CA ARG A 150 -8.37 -4.35 -4.76
C ARG A 150 -7.68 -5.69 -5.00
N THR A 151 -8.02 -6.41 -6.06
CA THR A 151 -7.38 -7.71 -6.39
C THR A 151 -5.88 -7.57 -6.60
N VAL A 152 -5.42 -6.51 -7.28
CA VAL A 152 -3.98 -6.23 -7.45
C VAL A 152 -3.32 -5.94 -6.10
N ARG A 153 -3.98 -5.18 -5.23
CA ARG A 153 -3.47 -4.86 -3.88
C ARG A 153 -3.39 -6.11 -3.00
N GLU A 154 -4.43 -6.94 -3.00
CA GLU A 154 -4.48 -8.22 -2.28
C GLU A 154 -3.40 -9.18 -2.78
N GLY A 155 -3.22 -9.31 -4.10
CA GLY A 155 -2.15 -10.11 -4.69
C GLY A 155 -0.76 -9.64 -4.29
N ARG A 156 -0.51 -8.32 -4.24
CA ARG A 156 0.75 -7.74 -3.75
C ARG A 156 0.97 -8.00 -2.25
N LEU A 157 -0.08 -7.92 -1.43
CA LEU A 157 0.01 -8.21 -0.01
C LEU A 157 0.27 -9.69 0.26
N GLN A 158 -0.38 -10.58 -0.49
CA GLN A 158 -0.16 -12.01 -0.42
C GLN A 158 1.28 -12.37 -0.83
N MET A 159 1.77 -11.77 -1.93
CA MET A 159 3.16 -11.92 -2.36
C MET A 159 4.14 -11.44 -1.29
N LEU A 160 3.89 -10.29 -0.67
CA LEU A 160 4.71 -9.79 0.44
C LEU A 160 4.72 -10.81 1.58
N ARG A 161 3.56 -11.28 2.03
CA ARG A 161 3.44 -12.31 3.08
C ARG A 161 4.26 -13.56 2.73
N GLN A 162 4.13 -14.06 1.51
CA GLN A 162 4.86 -15.25 1.04
C GLN A 162 6.38 -15.04 1.12
N LEU A 163 6.89 -13.91 0.62
CA LEU A 163 8.33 -13.60 0.66
C LEU A 163 8.86 -13.47 2.09
N LEU A 164 8.10 -12.84 2.99
CA LEU A 164 8.51 -12.66 4.39
C LEU A 164 8.54 -14.00 5.16
N HIS A 165 7.68 -14.95 4.79
CA HIS A 165 7.64 -16.29 5.40
C HIS A 165 8.44 -17.35 4.63
N GLY A 166 9.11 -16.97 3.54
CA GLY A 166 9.94 -17.88 2.74
C GLY A 166 9.14 -18.87 1.89
N GLU A 167 7.87 -18.57 1.61
CA GLU A 167 7.02 -19.33 0.71
C GLU A 167 7.37 -19.05 -0.76
N SER A 168 7.13 -20.03 -1.62
CA SER A 168 7.38 -19.89 -3.06
C SER A 168 6.40 -18.91 -3.71
N VAL A 169 6.94 -17.98 -4.51
CA VAL A 169 6.16 -17.02 -5.30
C VAL A 169 6.41 -17.31 -6.79
N PRO A 170 5.39 -17.75 -7.56
CA PRO A 170 5.59 -18.12 -8.96
C PRO A 170 5.82 -16.90 -9.87
N VAL A 171 5.22 -15.74 -9.53
CA VAL A 171 5.36 -14.49 -10.29
C VAL A 171 5.75 -13.37 -9.33
N LEU A 172 6.97 -12.85 -9.50
CA LEU A 172 7.55 -11.82 -8.61
C LEU A 172 7.20 -10.39 -9.01
N ALA A 173 6.59 -10.16 -10.19
CA ALA A 173 6.24 -8.83 -10.65
C ALA A 173 5.30 -8.12 -9.64
N PRO A 174 5.58 -6.88 -9.22
CA PRO A 174 6.48 -5.92 -9.88
C PRO A 174 7.95 -5.95 -9.42
N LEU A 175 8.35 -6.88 -8.54
CA LEU A 175 9.75 -7.02 -8.14
C LEU A 175 10.58 -7.66 -9.26
N ASP A 176 11.81 -7.19 -9.42
CA ASP A 176 12.83 -7.82 -10.25
C ASP A 176 13.52 -8.92 -9.42
N PRO A 177 13.49 -10.20 -9.85
CA PRO A 177 14.15 -11.30 -9.15
C PRO A 177 15.67 -11.10 -8.94
N ARG A 178 16.31 -10.25 -9.75
CA ARG A 178 17.76 -9.97 -9.68
C ARG A 178 18.10 -8.76 -8.83
N ALA A 179 17.14 -7.88 -8.56
CA ALA A 179 17.33 -6.71 -7.74
C ALA A 179 17.33 -7.06 -6.25
N ALA A 180 17.99 -6.21 -5.45
CA ALA A 180 18.01 -6.33 -4.00
C ALA A 180 17.08 -5.29 -3.38
N TYR A 181 16.39 -5.69 -2.31
CA TYR A 181 15.39 -4.89 -1.62
C TYR A 181 15.67 -4.85 -0.12
N HIS A 182 15.51 -3.69 0.49
CA HIS A 182 15.50 -3.57 1.94
C HIS A 182 14.20 -4.14 2.49
N CYS A 183 14.30 -5.05 3.46
CA CYS A 183 13.17 -5.47 4.27
C CYS A 183 13.00 -4.50 5.44
N VAL A 184 11.91 -3.75 5.45
CA VAL A 184 11.56 -2.81 6.51
C VAL A 184 10.44 -3.40 7.35
N VAL A 185 10.59 -3.40 8.67
CA VAL A 185 9.56 -3.86 9.61
C VAL A 185 9.24 -2.80 10.65
N SER A 186 7.98 -2.75 11.08
CA SER A 186 7.52 -1.86 12.16
C SER A 186 6.35 -2.49 12.91
N ASP A 187 6.17 -2.11 14.18
CA ASP A 187 5.08 -2.60 15.02
C ASP A 187 3.76 -1.86 14.77
N VAL A 188 3.73 -0.93 13.83
CA VAL A 188 2.52 -0.21 13.40
C VAL A 188 1.45 -1.20 12.93
N SER A 189 0.30 -1.16 13.58
CA SER A 189 -0.90 -1.96 13.28
C SER A 189 -2.09 -1.13 12.81
N ASP A 190 -2.10 0.18 13.09
CA ASP A 190 -3.14 1.11 12.65
C ASP A 190 -3.11 1.26 11.12
N PRO A 191 -4.20 0.93 10.39
CA PRO A 191 -4.26 1.02 8.93
C PRO A 191 -4.04 2.44 8.38
N ALA A 192 -4.49 3.48 9.09
CA ALA A 192 -4.33 4.87 8.66
C ALA A 192 -2.87 5.33 8.79
N VAL A 193 -2.17 4.91 9.85
CA VAL A 193 -0.73 5.15 10.00
C VAL A 193 0.05 4.35 8.95
N ALA A 194 -0.29 3.07 8.76
CA ALA A 194 0.32 2.21 7.75
C ALA A 194 0.21 2.78 6.33
N GLY A 195 -0.95 3.32 5.94
CA GLY A 195 -1.15 3.93 4.62
C GLY A 195 -0.26 5.16 4.36
N ARG A 196 -0.01 5.98 5.40
CA ARG A 196 0.94 7.11 5.30
C ARG A 196 2.38 6.63 5.14
N LEU A 197 2.77 5.60 5.90
CA LEU A 197 4.10 4.99 5.81
C LEU A 197 4.30 4.29 4.46
N GLU A 198 3.29 3.60 3.95
CA GLU A 198 3.31 2.96 2.63
C GLU A 198 3.61 3.96 1.51
N SER A 199 2.91 5.10 1.53
CA SER A 199 3.13 6.18 0.56
C SER A 199 4.58 6.69 0.61
N ALA A 200 5.13 6.86 1.81
CA ALA A 200 6.49 7.36 1.99
C ALA A 200 7.58 6.34 1.61
N LEU A 201 7.39 5.06 1.98
CA LEU A 201 8.33 3.97 1.70
C LEU A 201 8.39 3.63 0.21
N THR A 202 7.26 3.74 -0.51
CA THR A 202 7.17 3.41 -1.94
C THR A 202 7.36 4.63 -2.87
N ALA A 203 7.47 5.85 -2.32
CA ALA A 203 7.71 7.07 -3.10
C ALA A 203 9.00 7.02 -3.94
N ALA A 204 10.01 6.30 -3.45
CA ALA A 204 11.31 6.22 -4.10
C ALA A 204 11.39 5.15 -5.20
N GLY A 205 10.34 4.38 -5.48
CA GLY A 205 10.36 3.37 -6.54
C GLY A 205 9.48 2.15 -6.28
N PRO A 206 9.49 1.15 -7.18
CA PRO A 206 8.68 -0.06 -7.02
C PRO A 206 9.07 -0.80 -5.74
N GLY A 207 8.04 -1.22 -5.00
CA GLY A 207 8.17 -1.95 -3.76
C GLY A 207 6.86 -2.59 -3.35
N LEU A 208 6.93 -3.49 -2.37
CA LEU A 208 5.77 -4.05 -1.71
C LEU A 208 5.69 -3.43 -0.32
N CYS A 209 4.50 -3.10 0.15
CA CYS A 209 4.31 -2.56 1.50
C CYS A 209 2.91 -2.92 1.98
N GLY A 210 2.72 -3.22 3.25
CA GLY A 210 1.40 -3.46 3.81
C GLY A 210 1.46 -4.10 5.20
N LEU A 211 0.28 -4.38 5.75
CA LEU A 211 0.15 -5.06 7.03
C LEU A 211 0.23 -6.58 6.82
N VAL A 212 1.30 -7.20 7.34
CA VAL A 212 1.47 -8.66 7.38
C VAL A 212 1.47 -9.10 8.84
N ASP A 213 0.64 -10.09 9.16
CA ASP A 213 0.43 -10.56 10.54
C ASP A 213 0.05 -9.42 11.51
N GLY A 214 -0.73 -8.46 11.01
CA GLY A 214 -1.20 -7.30 11.78
C GLY A 214 -0.17 -6.19 11.98
N ARG A 215 1.00 -6.26 11.32
CA ARG A 215 2.10 -5.29 11.48
C ARG A 215 2.65 -4.84 10.15
N LEU A 216 3.12 -3.60 10.07
CA LEU A 216 3.68 -3.05 8.84
C LEU A 216 4.99 -3.76 8.45
N ALA A 217 5.04 -4.22 7.21
CA ALA A 217 6.26 -4.66 6.56
C ALA A 217 6.35 -4.09 5.15
N ALA A 218 7.56 -3.91 4.65
CA ALA A 218 7.81 -3.44 3.29
C ALA A 218 9.09 -4.03 2.69
N LEU A 219 9.09 -4.17 1.37
CA LEU A 219 10.24 -4.44 0.52
C LEU A 219 10.43 -3.23 -0.40
N VAL A 220 11.51 -2.49 -0.20
CA VAL A 220 11.77 -1.24 -0.95
C VAL A 220 13.17 -1.27 -1.56
N ALA A 221 13.27 -0.83 -2.81
CA ALA A 221 14.57 -0.79 -3.52
C ALA A 221 15.50 0.29 -2.94
N ARG A 222 14.94 1.35 -2.36
CA ARG A 222 15.67 2.44 -1.72
C ARG A 222 14.96 2.84 -0.44
N LEU A 223 15.74 3.04 0.63
CA LEU A 223 15.21 3.62 1.85
C LEU A 223 14.87 5.11 1.64
N PRO A 224 13.83 5.63 2.32
CA PRO A 224 13.54 7.05 2.34
C PRO A 224 14.75 7.85 2.80
N GLY A 225 15.05 8.97 2.12
CA GLY A 225 16.15 9.84 2.52
C GLY A 225 15.90 10.51 3.89
N PRO A 226 16.93 11.12 4.51
CA PRO A 226 16.83 11.72 5.85
C PRO A 226 15.77 12.82 6.02
N ARG A 227 15.36 13.44 4.90
CA ARG A 227 14.32 14.48 4.85
C ARG A 227 12.91 13.92 4.72
N ALA A 228 12.75 12.61 4.55
CA ALA A 228 11.44 12.00 4.46
C ALA A 228 10.71 12.08 5.82
N PRO A 229 9.38 12.26 5.84
CA PRO A 229 8.60 12.36 7.08
C PRO A 229 8.73 11.15 8.01
N VAL A 230 9.24 10.03 7.47
CA VAL A 230 9.36 8.73 8.14
C VAL A 230 10.79 8.41 8.60
N ALA A 231 11.78 9.24 8.22
CA ALA A 231 13.19 8.98 8.44
C ALA A 231 13.72 9.53 9.77
N GLY A 232 13.08 10.57 10.33
CA GLY A 232 13.54 11.25 11.55
C GLY A 232 12.65 11.02 12.78
N PRO A 233 13.22 11.08 14.00
CA PRO A 233 12.43 11.20 15.22
C PRO A 233 11.78 12.61 15.29
N PRO A 234 10.55 12.74 15.81
CA PRO A 234 9.70 11.67 16.37
C PRO A 234 8.93 10.88 15.29
N GLY A 235 8.88 9.55 15.43
CA GLY A 235 8.14 8.65 14.54
C GLY A 235 8.13 7.21 15.05
N PRO A 236 7.26 6.32 14.53
CA PRO A 236 7.28 4.91 14.91
C PRO A 236 8.64 4.29 14.59
N LEU A 237 9.06 3.31 15.39
CA LEU A 237 10.30 2.58 15.11
C LEU A 237 10.12 1.75 13.84
N LEU A 238 11.03 1.94 12.88
CA LEU A 238 11.17 1.09 11.70
C LEU A 238 12.57 0.52 11.67
N VAL A 239 12.70 -0.78 11.44
CA VAL A 239 14.00 -1.44 11.28
C VAL A 239 14.16 -1.88 9.83
N ALA A 240 15.21 -1.38 9.18
CA ALA A 240 15.55 -1.71 7.81
C ALA A 240 16.73 -2.69 7.77
N ALA A 241 16.50 -3.88 7.20
CA ALA A 241 17.56 -4.82 6.89
C ALA A 241 18.41 -4.34 5.70
N PRO A 242 19.68 -4.80 5.58
CA PRO A 242 20.46 -4.65 4.36
C PRO A 242 19.68 -5.18 3.14
N PRO A 243 19.95 -4.66 1.93
CA PRO A 243 19.22 -5.05 0.75
C PRO A 243 19.56 -6.51 0.39
N ALA A 244 18.53 -7.33 0.22
CA ALA A 244 18.66 -8.75 -0.12
C ALA A 244 17.75 -9.11 -1.31
N ARG A 245 18.08 -10.19 -2.02
CA ARG A 245 17.24 -10.65 -3.14
C ARG A 245 15.93 -11.26 -2.61
N PRO A 246 14.85 -11.32 -3.41
CA PRO A 246 13.56 -11.86 -2.95
C PRO A 246 13.64 -13.23 -2.23
N GLY A 247 14.48 -14.15 -2.70
CA GLY A 247 14.67 -15.47 -2.07
C GLY A 247 15.38 -15.46 -0.71
N GLU A 248 15.97 -14.33 -0.31
CA GLU A 248 16.74 -14.15 0.93
C GLU A 248 16.02 -13.22 1.92
N ILE A 249 14.79 -12.81 1.62
CA ILE A 249 14.02 -11.86 2.43
C ILE A 249 13.57 -12.47 3.76
N ALA A 250 13.14 -13.74 3.78
CA ALA A 250 12.62 -14.39 4.98
C ALA A 250 13.59 -14.32 6.20
N PRO A 251 14.89 -14.67 6.08
CA PRO A 251 15.82 -14.51 7.20
C PRO A 251 16.01 -13.04 7.60
N MET A 252 15.99 -12.10 6.65
CA MET A 252 16.07 -10.66 6.93
C MET A 252 14.84 -10.16 7.70
N TYR A 253 13.65 -10.62 7.33
CA TYR A 253 12.41 -10.32 8.05
C TYR A 253 12.44 -10.86 9.49
N ALA A 254 12.86 -12.11 9.67
CA ALA A 254 12.97 -12.72 10.99
C ALA A 254 13.95 -11.97 11.91
N LEU A 255 15.13 -11.61 11.38
CA LEU A 255 16.13 -10.83 12.11
C LEU A 255 15.63 -9.40 12.39
N GLY A 256 15.01 -8.75 11.40
CA GLY A 256 14.41 -7.43 11.55
C GLY A 256 13.35 -7.38 12.64
N ARG A 257 12.49 -8.39 12.75
CA ARG A 257 11.49 -8.48 13.84
C ARG A 257 12.11 -8.64 15.22
N ARG A 258 13.22 -9.37 15.35
CA ARG A 258 13.96 -9.45 16.62
C ARG A 258 14.56 -8.09 16.98
N ALA A 259 15.21 -7.45 16.02
CA ALA A 259 15.79 -6.12 16.21
C ALA A 259 14.74 -5.05 16.53
N LEU A 260 13.57 -5.12 15.91
CA LEU A 260 12.44 -4.24 16.19
C LEU A 260 11.97 -4.37 17.65
N ARG A 261 11.79 -5.60 18.14
CA ARG A 261 11.41 -5.84 19.55
C ARG A 261 12.47 -5.31 20.52
N ALA A 262 13.74 -5.58 20.23
CA ALA A 262 14.85 -5.13 21.05
C ALA A 262 14.95 -3.58 21.08
N GLY A 263 14.82 -2.94 19.91
CA GLY A 263 14.80 -1.48 19.81
C GLY A 263 13.59 -0.83 20.48
N ALA A 264 12.41 -1.45 20.40
CA ALA A 264 11.22 -0.96 21.08
C ALA A 264 11.37 -1.03 22.61
N ALA A 265 11.93 -2.13 23.14
CA ALA A 265 12.23 -2.27 24.56
C ALA A 265 13.23 -1.19 25.05
N ALA A 266 14.16 -0.78 24.17
CA ALA A 266 15.10 0.32 24.42
C ALA A 266 14.51 1.73 24.16
N GLY A 267 13.22 1.86 23.86
CA GLY A 267 12.57 3.15 23.61
C GLY A 267 13.03 3.86 22.33
N LEU A 268 13.62 3.12 21.38
CA LEU A 268 14.08 3.69 20.12
C LEU A 268 12.90 4.08 19.21
N THR A 269 13.11 5.12 18.40
CA THR A 269 12.10 5.67 17.48
C THR A 269 12.73 6.02 16.14
N GLY A 270 11.88 6.20 15.12
CA GLY A 270 12.29 6.51 13.76
C GLY A 270 12.92 5.33 13.03
N MET A 271 13.51 5.61 11.87
CA MET A 271 14.19 4.59 11.06
C MET A 271 15.55 4.23 11.66
N ARG A 272 15.83 2.92 11.73
CA ARG A 272 17.10 2.36 12.18
C ARG A 272 17.55 1.27 11.22
N GLU A 273 18.84 1.21 10.97
CA GLU A 273 19.40 0.08 10.25
C GLU A 273 19.49 -1.12 11.19
N LEU A 274 19.22 -2.31 10.66
CA LEU A 274 19.29 -3.55 11.42
C LEU A 274 20.68 -3.76 12.02
N ALA A 275 21.73 -3.40 11.27
CA ALA A 275 23.11 -3.56 11.69
C ALA A 275 23.45 -2.70 12.93
N ASP A 276 22.88 -1.50 13.04
CA ASP A 276 23.06 -0.61 14.21
C ASP A 276 22.46 -1.23 15.49
N LEU A 277 21.50 -2.14 15.33
CA LEU A 277 20.83 -2.83 16.43
C LEU A 277 21.43 -4.21 16.70
N ALA A 278 22.52 -4.61 16.04
CA ALA A 278 23.02 -5.99 16.09
C ALA A 278 23.34 -6.45 17.51
N LEU A 279 24.08 -5.66 18.29
CA LEU A 279 24.44 -6.01 19.67
C LEU A 279 23.19 -6.09 20.55
N LEU A 280 22.34 -5.07 20.51
CA LEU A 280 21.09 -5.01 21.27
C LEU A 280 20.18 -6.21 20.94
N THR A 281 20.08 -6.57 19.66
CA THR A 281 19.29 -7.72 19.18
C THR A 281 19.85 -9.04 19.71
N ALA A 282 21.18 -9.19 19.70
CA ALA A 282 21.84 -10.40 20.18
C ALA A 282 21.70 -10.55 21.69
N THR A 283 21.87 -9.47 22.45
CA THR A 283 21.78 -9.49 23.93
C THR A 283 20.36 -9.73 24.43
N GLU A 284 19.36 -9.19 23.74
CA GLU A 284 17.94 -9.43 24.07
C GLU A 284 17.48 -10.85 23.73
N ALA A 285 18.16 -11.54 22.82
CA ALA A 285 17.85 -12.93 22.49
C ALA A 285 18.26 -13.92 23.61
N GLU A 286 19.15 -13.52 24.53
CA GLU A 286 19.75 -14.39 25.55
C GLU A 286 19.60 -13.79 26.98
N PRO A 287 18.36 -13.58 27.48
CA PRO A 287 18.11 -12.87 28.73
C PRO A 287 18.66 -13.60 29.97
N GLU A 288 18.80 -14.92 29.94
CA GLU A 288 19.39 -15.75 30.99
C GLU A 288 20.89 -15.46 31.12
N LEU A 289 21.63 -15.41 30.01
CA LEU A 289 23.04 -15.08 30.01
C LEU A 289 23.28 -13.65 30.48
N GLY A 290 22.43 -12.71 30.06
CA GLY A 290 22.42 -11.35 30.62
C GLY A 290 22.19 -11.34 32.13
N GLY A 291 21.32 -12.21 32.64
CA GLY A 291 21.04 -12.34 34.08
C GLY A 291 22.25 -12.89 34.86
N LEU A 292 22.94 -13.89 34.32
CA LEU A 292 24.18 -14.42 34.87
C LEU A 292 25.30 -13.37 34.88
N LEU A 293 25.43 -12.60 33.79
CA LEU A 293 26.37 -11.49 33.70
C LEU A 293 26.04 -10.42 34.74
N ALA A 294 24.78 -10.01 34.88
CA ALA A 294 24.37 -9.05 35.90
C ALA A 294 24.66 -9.55 37.32
N GLY A 295 24.28 -10.78 37.66
CA GLY A 295 24.56 -11.36 38.99
C GLY A 295 26.05 -11.50 39.28
N THR A 296 26.86 -11.79 38.25
CA THR A 296 28.31 -11.91 38.40
C THR A 296 28.98 -10.54 38.50
N LEU A 297 28.63 -9.59 37.62
CA LEU A 297 29.31 -8.30 37.44
C LEU A 297 28.83 -7.21 38.38
N LEU A 298 27.58 -7.26 38.82
CA LEU A 298 26.89 -6.22 39.60
C LEU A 298 26.43 -6.72 40.99
N PRO A 299 27.20 -7.57 41.73
CA PRO A 299 26.68 -8.22 42.93
C PRO A 299 26.39 -7.26 44.09
N GLY A 300 27.04 -6.08 44.12
CA GLY A 300 26.85 -5.06 45.14
C GLY A 300 25.77 -4.02 44.83
N LEU A 301 25.07 -4.13 43.69
CA LEU A 301 24.00 -3.20 43.31
C LEU A 301 22.64 -3.77 43.72
N ASP A 302 21.95 -3.04 44.59
CA ASP A 302 20.58 -3.31 45.02
C ASP A 302 19.55 -2.64 44.08
N PRO A 303 18.69 -3.42 43.37
CA PRO A 303 17.61 -2.88 42.53
C PRO A 303 16.61 -1.99 43.27
N GLY A 304 16.44 -2.19 44.59
CA GLY A 304 15.53 -1.41 45.42
C GLY A 304 16.06 -0.03 45.82
N GLU A 305 17.35 0.24 45.59
CA GLU A 305 17.98 1.51 45.97
C GLU A 305 18.04 2.48 44.77
N PRO A 306 17.32 3.63 44.81
CA PRO A 306 17.30 4.58 43.69
C PRO A 306 18.68 5.11 43.29
N PHE A 307 19.57 5.28 44.26
CA PHE A 307 20.94 5.73 43.98
C PHE A 307 21.73 4.68 43.19
N HIS A 308 21.53 3.38 43.44
CA HIS A 308 22.17 2.32 42.65
C HIS A 308 21.70 2.32 41.20
N ARG A 309 20.45 2.70 40.95
CA ARG A 309 19.95 2.94 39.60
C ARG A 309 20.70 4.10 38.93
N ASP A 310 20.87 5.23 39.60
CA ASP A 310 21.68 6.35 39.09
C ASP A 310 23.11 5.93 38.75
N LEU A 311 23.72 5.06 39.57
CA LEU A 311 25.06 4.53 39.34
C LEU A 311 25.10 3.67 38.07
N ALA A 312 24.15 2.76 37.90
CA ALA A 312 24.06 1.89 36.73
C ALA A 312 23.76 2.69 35.43
N GLU A 313 22.85 3.66 35.48
CA GLU A 313 22.56 4.57 34.36
C GLU A 313 23.80 5.40 33.99
N THR A 314 24.54 5.90 34.99
CA THR A 314 25.77 6.65 34.76
C THR A 314 26.88 5.77 34.17
N ALA A 315 27.01 4.53 34.65
CA ALA A 315 27.96 3.55 34.13
C ALA A 315 27.66 3.18 32.67
N LEU A 316 26.39 2.99 32.32
CA LEU A 316 25.98 2.69 30.95
C LEU A 316 26.29 3.87 30.01
N ALA A 317 25.86 5.08 30.38
CA ALA A 317 26.15 6.29 29.61
C ALA A 317 27.67 6.57 29.49
N TYR A 318 28.45 6.17 30.50
CA TYR A 318 29.91 6.25 30.45
C TYR A 318 30.51 5.30 29.40
N LEU A 319 30.02 4.06 29.30
CA LEU A 319 30.43 3.12 28.26
C LEU A 319 30.02 3.59 26.87
N ASP A 320 28.78 4.05 26.69
CA ASP A 320 28.26 4.53 25.40
C ASP A 320 29.04 5.74 24.86
N HIS A 321 29.66 6.53 25.73
CA HIS A 321 30.49 7.68 25.36
C HIS A 321 32.01 7.38 25.32
N GLY A 322 32.38 6.09 25.34
CA GLY A 322 33.76 5.63 25.23
C GLY A 322 34.61 5.89 26.48
N GLY A 323 33.98 5.98 27.65
CA GLY A 323 34.66 6.24 28.92
C GLY A 323 35.09 7.69 29.12
N ARG A 324 34.44 8.65 28.47
CA ARG A 324 34.76 10.08 28.58
C ARG A 324 33.80 10.78 29.54
N ILE A 325 34.32 11.51 30.51
CA ILE A 325 33.53 12.13 31.58
C ILE A 325 32.62 13.23 31.05
N GLU A 326 33.15 14.16 30.26
CA GLU A 326 32.45 15.36 29.81
C GLU A 326 31.28 15.03 28.87
N PRO A 327 31.42 14.14 27.87
CA PRO A 327 30.28 13.70 27.06
C PRO A 327 29.20 12.97 27.87
N THR A 328 29.58 12.12 28.84
CA THR A 328 28.63 11.46 29.74
C THR A 328 27.88 12.46 30.62
N ALA A 329 28.59 13.44 31.16
CA ALA A 329 28.01 14.51 31.98
C ALA A 329 26.98 15.32 31.18
N ALA A 330 27.31 15.66 29.93
CA ALA A 330 26.39 16.33 29.01
C ALA A 330 25.15 15.46 28.71
N ALA A 331 25.34 14.18 28.38
CA ALA A 331 24.23 13.26 28.07
C ALA A 331 23.26 13.08 29.25
N LEU A 332 23.79 13.04 30.48
CA LEU A 332 22.99 12.88 31.70
C LEU A 332 22.53 14.22 32.31
N HIS A 333 22.90 15.36 31.72
CA HIS A 333 22.62 16.70 32.24
C HIS A 333 23.10 16.91 33.69
N VAL A 334 24.30 16.40 34.02
CA VAL A 334 24.94 16.54 35.34
C VAL A 334 26.33 17.17 35.22
N HIS A 335 26.92 17.57 36.34
CA HIS A 335 28.30 18.07 36.36
C HIS A 335 29.31 16.91 36.22
N GLY A 336 30.46 17.14 35.59
CA GLY A 336 31.50 16.11 35.40
C GLY A 336 32.01 15.48 36.71
N ASN A 337 32.04 16.26 37.80
CA ASN A 337 32.38 15.71 39.13
C ASN A 337 31.36 14.68 39.63
N THR A 338 30.08 14.85 39.31
CA THR A 338 29.04 13.88 39.65
C THR A 338 29.27 12.57 38.91
N VAL A 339 29.63 12.62 37.62
CA VAL A 339 30.00 11.42 36.85
C VAL A 339 31.21 10.74 37.47
N LYS A 340 32.30 11.47 37.76
CA LYS A 340 33.50 10.90 38.41
C LYS A 340 33.15 10.21 39.73
N TYR A 341 32.35 10.86 40.56
CA TYR A 341 31.89 10.31 41.83
C TYR A 341 31.08 9.03 41.64
N ARG A 342 30.06 9.05 40.78
CA ARG A 342 29.18 7.90 40.51
C ARG A 342 29.96 6.73 39.90
N ILE A 343 30.86 6.97 38.95
CA ILE A 343 31.70 5.90 38.38
C ILE A 343 32.63 5.29 39.44
N ARG A 344 33.28 6.11 40.28
CA ARG A 344 34.11 5.59 41.37
C ARG A 344 33.27 4.73 42.33
N ARG A 345 32.10 5.22 42.73
CA ARG A 345 31.21 4.52 43.66
C ARG A 345 30.68 3.21 43.06
N PHE A 346 30.32 3.22 41.78
CA PHE A 346 29.95 2.02 41.05
C PHE A 346 31.07 0.97 41.08
N GLN A 347 32.32 1.37 40.80
CA GLN A 347 33.47 0.46 40.78
C GLN A 347 33.77 -0.14 42.15
N GLU A 348 33.57 0.62 43.24
CA GLU A 348 33.67 0.12 44.62
C GLU A 348 32.66 -1.00 44.89
N LEU A 349 31.39 -0.82 44.49
CA LEU A 349 30.32 -1.82 44.67
C LEU A 349 30.49 -3.03 43.75
N ALA A 350 30.97 -2.80 42.53
CA ALA A 350 31.24 -3.84 41.55
C ALA A 350 32.51 -4.65 41.83
N GLY A 351 33.42 -4.10 42.65
CA GLY A 351 34.70 -4.72 43.01
C GLY A 351 35.73 -4.77 41.88
N ARG A 352 35.52 -4.06 40.77
CA ARG A 352 36.39 -4.07 39.58
C ARG A 352 36.18 -2.84 38.68
N PRO A 353 37.19 -2.42 37.91
CA PRO A 353 37.07 -1.31 36.98
C PRO A 353 36.17 -1.67 35.78
N LEU A 354 35.41 -0.69 35.28
CA LEU A 354 34.64 -0.80 34.03
C LEU A 354 35.57 -0.97 32.82
N LEU A 355 36.56 -0.09 32.73
CA LEU A 355 37.55 -0.04 31.65
C LEU A 355 38.91 -0.32 32.26
N ALA A 356 39.46 -1.51 32.00
CA ALA A 356 40.78 -1.89 32.47
C ALA A 356 41.82 -1.66 31.34
N PRO A 357 42.81 -0.76 31.53
CA PRO A 357 43.91 -0.63 30.58
C PRO A 357 44.80 -1.89 30.63
N GLY A 358 45.12 -2.49 29.47
CA GLY A 358 46.30 -3.35 29.33
C GLY A 358 46.11 -4.88 29.31
N ALA A 359 44.90 -5.45 29.32
CA ALA A 359 44.71 -6.90 29.45
C ALA A 359 44.15 -7.64 28.21
N GLY A 360 44.36 -7.13 26.99
CA GLY A 360 44.02 -7.84 25.74
C GLY A 360 42.53 -8.15 25.47
N ALA A 361 41.65 -7.84 26.42
CA ALA A 361 40.21 -8.16 26.39
C ALA A 361 39.35 -6.95 26.81
N ALA A 362 39.74 -5.73 26.40
CA ALA A 362 39.00 -4.52 26.76
C ALA A 362 37.61 -4.50 26.10
N VAL A 363 37.53 -4.80 24.81
CA VAL A 363 36.27 -4.78 24.03
C VAL A 363 35.25 -5.78 24.57
N SER A 364 35.64 -7.05 24.75
CA SER A 364 34.73 -8.09 25.24
C SER A 364 34.27 -7.83 26.68
N ARG A 365 35.14 -7.30 27.55
CA ARG A 365 34.73 -6.90 28.91
C ARG A 365 33.78 -5.71 28.91
N SER A 366 34.02 -4.70 28.07
CA SER A 366 33.09 -3.57 27.92
C SER A 366 31.72 -4.05 27.42
N ALA A 367 31.69 -4.98 26.47
CA ALA A 367 30.43 -5.58 25.98
C ALA A 367 29.69 -6.34 27.09
N ASN A 368 30.40 -7.12 27.90
CA ASN A 368 29.81 -7.84 29.04
C ASN A 368 29.25 -6.87 30.11
N TRP A 369 29.98 -5.79 30.41
CA TRP A 369 29.50 -4.73 31.30
C TRP A 369 28.26 -4.06 30.76
N TRP A 370 28.28 -3.67 29.48
CA TRP A 370 27.16 -3.04 28.80
C TRP A 370 25.91 -3.94 28.88
N TRP A 371 26.06 -5.24 28.57
CA TRP A 371 24.95 -6.19 28.63
C TRP A 371 24.43 -6.38 30.06
N ALA A 372 25.32 -6.56 31.04
CA ALA A 372 24.93 -6.68 32.45
C ALA A 372 24.16 -5.46 32.93
N LEU A 373 24.61 -4.25 32.58
CA LEU A 373 23.96 -2.98 32.94
C LEU A 373 22.58 -2.85 32.32
N HIS A 374 22.44 -3.13 31.02
CA HIS A 374 21.13 -3.13 30.33
C HIS A 374 20.17 -4.11 31.00
N ARG A 375 20.61 -5.35 31.25
CA ARG A 375 19.77 -6.37 31.87
C ARG A 375 19.39 -6.02 33.31
N TRP A 376 20.31 -5.44 34.09
CA TRP A 376 20.04 -5.02 35.45
C TRP A 376 19.04 -3.87 35.48
N LEU A 377 19.23 -2.83 34.66
CA LEU A 377 18.33 -1.68 34.57
C LEU A 377 16.91 -2.07 34.13
N ALA A 378 16.78 -2.99 33.17
CA ALA A 378 15.49 -3.51 32.73
C ALA A 378 14.71 -4.23 33.84
N ARG A 379 15.42 -4.86 34.80
CA ARG A 379 14.80 -5.53 35.95
C ARG A 379 14.48 -4.58 37.10
N SER A 380 15.26 -3.52 37.29
CA SER A 380 15.06 -2.52 38.36
C SER A 380 13.96 -1.50 38.05
N GLY A 381 13.39 -1.51 36.84
CA GLY A 381 12.28 -0.65 36.42
C GLY A 381 10.92 -1.33 36.31
N ALA A 382 10.88 -2.66 36.48
CA ALA A 382 9.65 -3.44 36.67
C ALA A 382 9.36 -3.57 38.17
#